data_AF-A0A450WR21-F1
#
_entry.id   AF-A0A450WR21-F1
#
_cell.length_a   1.000
_cell.length_b   1.000
_cell.length_c   1.000
_cell.angle_alpha   90.00
_cell.angle_beta   90.00
_cell.angle_gamma   90.00
#
_symmetry.space_group_name_H-M   'P 1'
#
loop_
_entity.id
_entity.type
_entity.pdbx_description
1 polymer ?
#
loop_
_entity_poly.entity_id
_entity_poly.type
_entity_poly.pdbx_seq_one_letter_code
_entity_poly.pdbx_strand_id
1 'polypeptide(L)'
;MKIKLQSRSHERTGHFPRNRRSFSPECADLVNQREVQVFFQDERIDQVYLAAAKVGGIHANDTYPAQFIYENMIMVCNIIHAAHMAWVQRLLFLGSSCIYPKFAEMPC
;
A
#
# COMPACT_ATOMS: atom_id res chain seq x y z
N MET A 1 0.18 7.33 8.14
CA MET A 1 -0.51 6.77 6.95
C MET A 1 -0.42 5.24 7.04
N LYS A 2 -1.53 4.48 6.93
CA LYS A 2 -1.62 3.07 7.39
C LYS A 2 -2.06 2.12 6.28
N ILE A 3 -1.29 1.09 5.97
CA ILE A 3 -1.74 -0.06 5.15
C ILE A 3 -2.56 -0.98 6.06
N LYS A 4 -3.69 -1.53 5.58
CA LYS A 4 -4.44 -2.57 6.31
C LYS A 4 -4.24 -3.92 5.63
N LEU A 5 -3.96 -4.95 6.41
CA LEU A 5 -3.76 -6.33 5.96
C LEU A 5 -4.66 -7.28 6.75
N GLN A 6 -5.20 -8.31 6.10
CA GLN A 6 -6.06 -9.34 6.72
C GLN A 6 -5.49 -10.74 6.47
N SER A 7 -5.61 -11.68 7.43
CA SER A 7 -5.06 -13.05 7.37
C SER A 7 -6.12 -14.16 7.53
N ARG A 8 -5.70 -15.41 7.22
CA ARG A 8 -6.59 -16.52 6.80
C ARG A 8 -7.18 -17.26 8.00
N SER A 9 -8.50 -17.29 8.07
CA SER A 9 -9.24 -18.31 8.83
C SER A 9 -10.35 -18.84 7.92
N HIS A 10 -10.34 -20.16 7.69
CA HIS A 10 -11.32 -20.87 6.88
C HIS A 10 -12.70 -20.71 7.51
N GLU A 11 -13.60 -19.92 6.92
CA GLU A 11 -15.05 -20.10 7.10
C GLU A 11 -15.84 -19.35 6.01
N ARG A 12 -16.63 -20.13 5.25
CA ARG A 12 -17.56 -19.65 4.22
C ARG A 12 -18.81 -19.09 4.89
N THR A 13 -18.79 -17.83 5.29
CA THR A 13 -19.98 -17.04 5.65
C THR A 13 -19.52 -15.60 5.80
N GLY A 14 -20.37 -14.62 5.54
CA GLY A 14 -20.08 -13.17 5.55
C GLY A 14 -19.66 -12.58 6.91
N HIS A 15 -18.64 -13.15 7.55
CA HIS A 15 -18.03 -12.72 8.79
C HIS A 15 -16.56 -12.41 8.52
N PHE A 16 -16.23 -11.11 8.51
CA PHE A 16 -14.86 -10.61 8.34
C PHE A 16 -13.95 -11.16 9.46
N PRO A 17 -12.83 -11.86 9.15
CA PRO A 17 -11.91 -12.31 10.18
C PRO A 17 -11.23 -11.10 10.85
N ARG A 18 -11.14 -11.15 12.19
CA ARG A 18 -10.74 -10.05 13.08
C ARG A 18 -9.23 -9.79 13.19
N ASN A 19 -8.38 -10.39 12.37
CA ASN A 19 -6.94 -10.13 12.40
C ASN A 19 -6.55 -9.01 11.42
N ARG A 20 -6.68 -7.76 11.91
CA ARG A 20 -6.25 -6.55 11.22
C ARG A 20 -4.84 -6.18 11.69
N ARG A 21 -3.83 -6.41 10.85
CA ARG A 21 -2.50 -5.82 11.08
C ARG A 21 -2.33 -4.59 10.20
N SER A 22 -1.77 -3.53 10.77
CA SER A 22 -1.50 -2.29 10.06
C SER A 22 0.00 -2.05 9.96
N PHE A 23 0.49 -1.67 8.79
CA PHE A 23 1.83 -1.08 8.70
C PHE A 23 1.80 0.33 9.29
N SER A 24 2.76 0.61 10.14
CA SER A 24 3.20 1.95 10.51
C SER A 24 4.70 2.09 10.29
N PRO A 25 5.23 3.32 10.10
CA PRO A 25 6.65 3.55 9.89
C PRO A 25 7.51 3.01 11.05
N GLU A 26 6.95 2.91 12.26
CA GLU A 26 7.62 2.29 13.39
C GLU A 26 7.72 0.75 13.33
N CYS A 27 6.98 0.08 12.43
CA CYS A 27 6.99 -1.38 12.32
C CYS A 27 7.80 -1.91 11.14
N ALA A 28 7.92 -1.17 10.03
CA ALA A 28 8.74 -1.54 8.86
C ALA A 28 8.83 -0.38 7.86
N ASP A 29 10.00 -0.20 7.24
CA ASP A 29 10.22 0.73 6.14
C ASP A 29 9.74 0.12 4.81
N LEU A 30 8.72 0.75 4.21
CA LEU A 30 8.13 0.32 2.95
C LEU A 30 9.05 0.55 1.73
N VAL A 31 10.06 1.43 1.88
CA VAL A 31 11.10 1.63 0.85
C VAL A 31 12.11 0.49 0.89
N ASN A 32 12.29 -0.17 2.03
CA ASN A 32 13.18 -1.31 2.19
C ASN A 32 12.51 -2.59 1.68
N GLN A 33 12.92 -3.03 0.49
CA GLN A 33 12.38 -4.23 -0.16
C GLN A 33 12.47 -5.49 0.72
N ARG A 34 13.56 -5.64 1.47
CA ARG A 34 13.79 -6.84 2.29
C ARG A 34 12.82 -6.89 3.47
N GLU A 35 12.61 -5.76 4.16
CA GLU A 35 11.66 -5.69 5.28
C GLU A 35 10.23 -5.99 4.83
N VAL A 36 9.82 -5.45 3.68
CA VAL A 36 8.50 -5.74 3.09
C VAL A 36 8.37 -7.23 2.77
N GLN A 37 9.38 -7.84 2.15
CA GLN A 37 9.33 -9.27 1.82
C GLN A 37 9.21 -10.16 3.06
N VAL A 38 10.04 -9.92 4.08
CA VAL A 38 10.01 -10.68 5.35
C VAL A 38 8.64 -10.56 6.00
N PHE A 39 8.09 -9.34 6.06
CA PHE A 39 6.76 -9.12 6.62
C PHE A 39 5.67 -9.94 5.92
N PHE A 40 5.67 -9.94 4.59
CA PHE A 40 4.66 -10.67 3.80
C PHE A 40 4.79 -12.19 3.95
N GLN A 41 6.00 -12.71 4.20
CA GLN A 41 6.25 -14.12 4.45
C GLN A 41 5.77 -14.54 5.85
N ASP A 42 6.02 -13.73 6.86
CA ASP A 42 5.71 -14.06 8.25
C ASP A 42 4.21 -13.96 8.58
N GLU A 43 3.49 -13.02 7.96
CA GLU A 43 2.15 -12.61 8.41
C GLU A 43 0.96 -13.25 7.66
N ARG A 44 1.20 -14.12 6.67
CA ARG A 44 0.15 -14.82 5.88
C ARG A 44 -1.05 -13.94 5.51
N ILE A 45 -0.81 -12.98 4.63
CA ILE A 45 -1.79 -11.96 4.22
C ILE A 45 -2.73 -12.51 3.12
N ASP A 46 -4.01 -12.20 3.19
CA ASP A 46 -5.03 -12.47 2.17
C ASP A 46 -5.48 -11.23 1.41
N GLN A 47 -5.46 -10.07 2.06
CA GLN A 47 -5.92 -8.81 1.48
C GLN A 47 -4.98 -7.67 1.82
N VAL A 48 -4.68 -6.82 0.84
CA VAL A 48 -3.85 -5.62 0.98
C VAL A 48 -4.66 -4.38 0.65
N TYR A 49 -4.73 -3.44 1.58
CA TYR A 49 -5.26 -2.10 1.33
C TYR A 49 -4.09 -1.11 1.32
N LEU A 50 -3.58 -0.81 0.14
CA LEU A 50 -2.42 0.06 -0.07
C LEU A 50 -2.87 1.52 0.03
N ALA A 51 -2.80 2.03 1.25
CA ALA A 51 -3.10 3.41 1.60
C ALA A 51 -1.85 4.16 2.09
N ALA A 52 -0.65 3.66 1.79
CA ALA A 52 0.62 4.30 2.10
C ALA A 52 1.13 5.07 0.87
N ALA A 53 1.47 6.34 1.09
CA ALA A 53 2.06 7.22 0.10
C ALA A 53 2.83 8.32 0.83
N LYS A 54 3.85 8.88 0.21
CA LYS A 54 4.43 10.15 0.64
C LYS A 54 3.48 11.26 0.18
N VAL A 55 2.78 11.86 1.13
CA VAL A 55 1.87 12.99 0.91
C VAL A 55 2.46 14.24 1.54
N GLY A 56 2.33 15.38 0.86
CA GLY A 56 2.85 16.67 1.31
C GLY A 56 2.03 17.81 0.76
N GLY A 57 2.20 19.00 1.36
CA GLY A 57 1.59 20.22 0.83
C GLY A 57 2.22 20.64 -0.50
N ILE A 58 1.58 21.58 -1.20
CA ILE A 58 2.02 22.11 -2.50
C ILE A 58 3.50 22.48 -2.49
N HIS A 59 3.94 23.20 -1.45
CA HIS A 59 5.34 23.61 -1.31
C HIS A 59 6.32 22.43 -1.19
N ALA A 60 5.95 21.35 -0.50
CA ALA A 60 6.82 20.19 -0.35
C ALA A 60 6.95 19.39 -1.67
N ASN A 61 5.86 19.32 -2.45
CA ASN A 61 5.85 18.65 -3.75
C ASN A 61 6.72 19.41 -4.77
N ASP A 62 6.68 20.75 -4.76
CA ASP A 62 7.51 21.57 -5.65
C ASP A 62 8.98 21.60 -5.22
N THR A 63 9.25 21.50 -3.91
CA THR A 63 10.63 21.53 -3.38
C THR A 63 11.35 20.20 -3.60
N TYR A 64 10.64 19.05 -3.50
CA TYR A 64 11.25 17.72 -3.55
C TYR A 64 10.60 16.75 -4.55
N PRO A 65 10.36 17.15 -5.82
CA PRO A 65 9.55 16.36 -6.76
C PRO A 65 10.14 14.96 -7.03
N ALA A 66 11.46 14.86 -7.13
CA ALA A 66 12.18 13.60 -7.35
C ALA A 66 12.01 12.62 -6.17
N GLN A 67 12.00 13.13 -4.94
CA GLN A 67 11.84 12.30 -3.75
C GLN A 67 10.42 11.76 -3.63
N PHE A 68 9.42 12.60 -3.92
CA PHE A 68 8.01 12.20 -3.91
C PHE A 68 7.75 11.07 -4.91
N ILE A 69 8.23 11.18 -6.15
CA ILE A 69 8.03 10.12 -7.14
C ILE A 69 8.81 8.86 -6.77
N TYR A 70 10.06 8.99 -6.32
CA TYR A 70 10.91 7.87 -5.95
C TYR A 70 10.32 7.06 -4.80
N GLU A 71 10.02 7.69 -3.66
CA GLU A 71 9.49 6.98 -2.49
C GLU A 71 8.15 6.31 -2.80
N ASN A 72 7.23 7.01 -3.47
CA ASN A 72 5.93 6.44 -3.82
C ASN A 72 6.07 5.26 -4.79
N MET A 73 6.93 5.35 -5.80
CA MET A 73 7.11 4.28 -6.78
C MET A 73 7.75 3.05 -6.12
N ILE A 74 8.82 3.23 -5.34
CA ILE A 74 9.49 2.11 -4.66
C ILE A 74 8.56 1.43 -3.67
N MET A 75 7.82 2.19 -2.85
CA MET A 75 6.85 1.61 -1.91
C MET A 75 5.80 0.76 -2.64
N VAL A 76 5.19 1.30 -3.70
CA VAL A 76 4.15 0.60 -4.46
C VAL A 76 4.72 -0.67 -5.13
N CYS A 77 5.88 -0.59 -5.77
CA CYS A 77 6.54 -1.73 -6.39
C CYS A 77 6.86 -2.83 -5.37
N ASN A 78 7.44 -2.47 -4.22
CA ASN A 78 7.78 -3.43 -3.17
C ASN A 78 6.54 -4.16 -2.65
N ILE A 79 5.46 -3.44 -2.36
CA ILE A 79 4.22 -4.01 -1.80
C ILE A 79 3.55 -4.92 -2.82
N ILE A 80 3.39 -4.47 -4.07
CA ILE A 80 2.73 -5.28 -5.12
C ILE A 80 3.53 -6.56 -5.37
N HIS A 81 4.86 -6.45 -5.45
CA HIS A 81 5.71 -7.60 -5.67
C HIS A 81 5.68 -8.59 -4.49
N ALA A 82 5.78 -8.09 -3.25
CA ALA A 82 5.71 -8.95 -2.07
C ALA A 82 4.32 -9.61 -1.92
N ALA A 83 3.24 -8.90 -2.24
CA ALA A 83 1.89 -9.44 -2.28
C ALA A 83 1.76 -10.58 -3.30
N HIS A 84 2.32 -10.40 -4.50
CA HIS A 84 2.36 -11.45 -5.53
C HIS A 84 3.15 -12.67 -5.05
N MET A 85 4.34 -12.48 -4.48
CA MET A 85 5.19 -13.57 -3.97
C MET A 85 4.54 -14.33 -2.80
N ALA A 86 3.76 -13.65 -1.97
CA ALA A 86 2.99 -14.24 -0.86
C ALA A 86 1.61 -14.78 -1.29
N TRP A 87 1.31 -14.84 -2.59
CA TRP A 87 0.05 -15.35 -3.16
C TRP A 87 -1.22 -14.58 -2.72
N VAL A 88 -1.08 -13.30 -2.37
CA VAL A 88 -2.20 -12.43 -2.03
C VAL A 88 -3.06 -12.18 -3.28
N GLN A 89 -4.32 -12.59 -3.26
CA GLN A 89 -5.22 -12.49 -4.41
C GLN A 89 -6.03 -11.18 -4.46
N ARG A 90 -6.02 -10.39 -3.38
CA ARG A 90 -6.85 -9.19 -3.25
C ARG A 90 -6.00 -8.01 -2.82
N LEU A 91 -5.82 -7.04 -3.72
CA LEU A 91 -5.12 -5.79 -3.45
C LEU A 91 -5.98 -4.62 -3.91
N LEU A 92 -6.20 -3.66 -3.02
CA LEU A 92 -6.83 -2.38 -3.31
C LEU A 92 -5.77 -1.27 -3.21
N PHE A 93 -5.49 -0.61 -4.32
CA PHE A 93 -4.61 0.55 -4.39
C PHE A 93 -5.43 1.84 -4.32
N LEU A 94 -5.17 2.68 -3.32
CA LEU A 94 -5.84 3.98 -3.17
C LEU A 94 -5.02 5.06 -3.89
N GLY A 95 -5.40 5.31 -5.14
CA GLY A 95 -4.88 6.44 -5.91
C GLY A 95 -5.43 7.78 -5.46
N SER A 96 -5.02 8.85 -6.14
CA SER A 96 -5.49 10.21 -5.90
C SER A 96 -6.22 10.75 -7.14
N SER A 97 -7.21 11.62 -6.93
CA SER A 97 -7.90 12.34 -8.01
C SER A 97 -6.95 13.25 -8.80
N CYS A 98 -5.85 13.71 -8.20
CA CYS A 98 -4.86 14.55 -8.87
C CYS A 98 -3.97 13.82 -9.89
N ILE A 99 -4.22 12.53 -10.15
CA ILE A 99 -3.59 11.78 -11.26
C ILE A 99 -4.21 12.19 -12.60
N TYR A 100 -5.46 12.65 -12.61
CA TYR A 100 -6.11 13.09 -13.85
C TYR A 100 -5.51 14.39 -14.38
N PRO A 101 -5.35 14.54 -15.71
CA PRO A 101 -4.92 15.80 -16.31
C PRO A 101 -5.85 16.94 -15.90
N LYS A 102 -5.27 18.12 -15.64
CA LYS A 102 -5.99 19.30 -15.13
C LYS A 102 -7.23 19.70 -15.95
N PHE A 103 -7.21 19.43 -17.26
CA PHE A 103 -8.28 19.79 -18.20
C PHE A 103 -9.03 18.58 -18.76
N ALA A 104 -8.82 17.39 -18.20
CA ALA A 104 -9.61 16.22 -18.56
C ALA A 104 -10.92 16.21 -17.75
N GLU A 105 -12.01 15.76 -18.38
CA GLU A 105 -13.23 15.45 -17.66
C GLU A 105 -12.93 14.33 -16.65
N MET A 106 -13.23 14.59 -15.38
CA MET A 106 -13.04 13.59 -14.34
C MET A 106 -14.16 12.55 -14.47
N PRO A 107 -13.84 11.24 -14.55
CA PRO A 107 -14.87 10.22 -14.62
C PRO A 107 -15.68 10.22 -13.31
N CYS A 108 -16.99 10.46 -13.44
CA CYS A 108 -18.00 10.43 -12.38
C CYS A 108 -18.23 9.02 -11.86
#